data_AF-A0A1S7PLF0-F1
#
_entry.id   AF-A0A1S7PLF0-F1
#
_cell.length_a   1.000
_cell.length_b   1.000
_cell.length_c   1.000
_cell.angle_alpha   90.00
_cell.angle_beta   90.00
_cell.angle_gamma   90.00
#
_symmetry.space_group_name_H-M   'P 1'
#
loop_
_entity.id
_entity.type
_entity.pdbx_description
1 polymer ?
#
loop_
_entity_poly.entity_id
_entity_poly.type
_entity_poly.pdbx_seq_one_letter_code
_entity_poly.pdbx_strand_id
1 'polypeptide(L)'
;MTNTFRVAGATNYQLVADGANYGRVGIQVVTVYPVSIFIGTAAPANDTEDFVSMTPDGTREIVVNLAAADKIYVRTGKVTDVAVRGFRETRT
;
A
#
# COMPACT_ATOMS: atom_id res chain seq x y z
N MET A 1 14.54 -8.27 8.80
CA MET A 1 14.84 -6.94 9.36
C MET A 1 13.65 -6.03 9.09
N THR A 2 13.28 -5.14 10.01
CA THR A 2 12.10 -4.27 9.84
C THR A 2 12.52 -2.85 9.46
N ASN A 3 12.02 -2.36 8.33
CA ASN A 3 12.33 -1.03 7.81
C ASN A 3 11.05 -0.20 7.63
N THR A 4 11.11 1.08 7.99
CA THR A 4 10.01 2.02 7.73
C THR A 4 10.11 2.62 6.33
N PHE A 5 8.99 3.09 5.80
CA PHE A 5 8.93 3.73 4.49
C PHE A 5 7.85 4.81 4.44
N ARG A 6 7.92 5.64 3.39
CA ARG A 6 6.87 6.59 3.00
C ARG A 6 6.65 6.51 1.49
N VAL A 7 5.44 6.78 1.04
CA VAL A 7 5.09 6.84 -0.39
C VAL A 7 4.29 8.12 -0.65
N ALA A 8 4.66 8.83 -1.71
CA ALA A 8 3.90 9.98 -2.19
C ALA A 8 2.54 9.52 -2.75
N GLY A 9 1.55 10.40 -2.77
CA GLY A 9 0.29 10.11 -3.44
C GLY A 9 0.45 10.26 -4.95
N ALA A 10 -0.05 9.28 -5.69
CA ALA A 10 -0.11 9.31 -7.14
C ALA A 10 -1.43 8.70 -7.62
N THR A 11 -1.90 9.13 -8.79
CA THR A 11 -3.16 8.66 -9.38
C THR A 11 -3.02 7.29 -10.05
N ASN A 12 -1.79 6.86 -10.33
CA ASN A 12 -1.45 5.50 -10.76
C ASN A 12 -1.03 4.63 -9.57
N TYR A 13 -1.24 3.32 -9.70
CA TYR A 13 -0.79 2.36 -8.70
C TYR A 13 0.74 2.30 -8.60
N GLN A 14 1.25 2.50 -7.39
CA GLN A 14 2.67 2.46 -7.05
C GLN A 14 2.97 1.25 -6.18
N LEU A 15 4.02 0.49 -6.54
CA LEU A 15 4.45 -0.65 -5.75
C LEU A 15 4.96 -0.21 -4.39
N VAL A 16 4.37 -0.77 -3.34
CA VAL A 16 4.76 -0.55 -1.95
C VAL A 16 5.53 -1.74 -1.44
N ALA A 17 5.00 -2.95 -1.51
CA ALA A 17 5.71 -4.12 -0.99
C ALA A 17 5.70 -5.23 -2.03
N ASP A 18 6.82 -5.94 -2.14
CA ASP A 18 6.93 -7.18 -2.89
C ASP A 18 7.13 -8.33 -1.91
N GLY A 19 6.20 -9.27 -1.94
CA GLY A 19 6.14 -10.46 -1.10
C GLY A 19 7.35 -11.38 -1.28
N ALA A 20 8.05 -11.29 -2.41
CA ALA A 20 9.32 -12.00 -2.60
C ALA A 20 10.39 -11.55 -1.60
N ASN A 21 10.36 -10.26 -1.22
CA ASN A 21 11.34 -9.64 -0.33
C ASN A 21 10.82 -9.47 1.10
N TYR A 22 9.51 -9.31 1.28
CA TYR A 22 8.88 -8.98 2.56
C TYR A 22 7.81 -10.01 2.94
N GLY A 23 7.83 -10.44 4.19
CA GLY A 23 6.83 -11.38 4.73
C GLY A 23 5.62 -10.67 5.34
N ARG A 24 5.79 -9.41 5.75
CA ARG A 24 4.75 -8.62 6.42
C ARG A 24 4.92 -7.14 6.12
N VAL A 25 3.80 -6.43 5.99
CA VAL A 25 3.78 -4.97 5.85
C VAL A 25 2.68 -4.36 6.70
N GLY A 26 2.96 -3.22 7.32
CA GLY A 26 1.97 -2.33 7.90
C GLY A 26 1.89 -1.04 7.10
N ILE A 27 0.67 -0.56 6.85
CA ILE A 27 0.41 0.66 6.08
C ILE A 27 -0.55 1.55 6.86
N GLN A 28 -0.20 2.83 6.96
CA GLN A 28 -0.98 3.88 7.60
C GLN A 28 -1.23 5.02 6.61
N VAL A 29 -2.47 5.46 6.50
CA VAL A 29 -2.86 6.65 5.73
C VAL A 29 -2.53 7.93 6.50
N VAL A 30 -1.86 8.84 5.81
CA VAL A 30 -1.42 10.14 6.33
C VAL A 30 -2.09 11.30 5.61
N THR A 31 -2.53 11.10 4.36
CA THR A 31 -3.19 12.14 3.56
C THR A 31 -4.69 12.22 3.83
N VAL A 32 -5.31 13.37 3.53
CA VAL A 32 -6.76 13.58 3.59
C VAL A 32 -7.53 12.92 2.44
N TYR A 33 -6.84 12.50 1.39
CA TYR A 33 -7.47 11.87 0.23
C TYR A 33 -7.61 10.36 0.43
N PRO A 34 -8.67 9.73 -0.11
CA PRO A 34 -8.79 8.27 -0.11
C PRO A 34 -7.58 7.61 -0.77
N VAL A 35 -7.09 6.56 -0.12
CA VAL A 35 -6.00 5.70 -0.60
C VAL A 35 -6.59 4.34 -0.94
N SER A 36 -6.41 3.90 -2.18
CA SER A 36 -6.76 2.54 -2.59
C SER A 36 -5.55 1.64 -2.43
N ILE A 37 -5.74 0.52 -1.74
CA ILE A 37 -4.72 -0.52 -1.58
C ILE A 37 -5.15 -1.75 -2.36
N PHE A 38 -4.31 -2.20 -3.28
CA PHE A 38 -4.49 -3.44 -4.00
C PHE A 38 -3.44 -4.46 -3.58
N ILE A 39 -3.85 -5.72 -3.48
CA ILE A 39 -2.99 -6.85 -3.16
C ILE A 39 -3.17 -7.88 -4.26
N GLY A 40 -2.10 -8.19 -5.00
CA GLY A 40 -2.14 -9.15 -6.09
C GLY A 40 -0.77 -9.42 -6.68
N THR A 41 -0.67 -10.25 -7.70
CA THR A 41 0.62 -10.69 -8.26
C THR A 41 1.27 -9.68 -9.23
N ALA A 42 0.49 -8.73 -9.73
CA ALA A 42 0.90 -7.67 -10.65
C ALA A 42 0.13 -6.36 -10.37
N ALA A 43 0.57 -5.24 -10.95
CA ALA A 43 -0.15 -3.99 -10.83
C ALA A 43 -1.53 -4.10 -11.50
N PRO A 44 -2.61 -3.62 -10.88
CA PRO A 44 -3.94 -3.71 -11.45
C PRO A 44 -4.14 -2.61 -12.51
N ALA A 45 -5.23 -2.71 -13.27
CA ALA A 45 -5.70 -1.62 -14.11
C ALA A 45 -6.12 -0.42 -13.24
N ASN A 46 -5.97 0.80 -13.76
CA ASN A 46 -6.32 2.01 -13.01
C ASN A 46 -7.83 2.15 -12.72
N ASP A 47 -8.68 1.41 -13.41
CA ASP A 47 -10.13 1.38 -13.23
C ASP A 47 -10.61 0.15 -12.45
N THR A 48 -9.69 -0.64 -11.88
CA THR A 48 -10.06 -1.80 -11.04
C THR A 48 -10.97 -1.38 -9.88
N GLU A 49 -11.98 -2.20 -9.62
CA GLU A 49 -12.82 -2.13 -8.41
C GLU A 49 -12.29 -3.03 -7.29
N ASP A 50 -11.34 -3.91 -7.59
CA ASP A 50 -10.68 -4.75 -6.59
C ASP A 50 -9.64 -3.92 -5.85
N PHE A 51 -10.02 -3.32 -4.72
CA PHE A 51 -9.12 -2.64 -3.80
C PHE A 51 -9.77 -2.44 -2.42
N VAL A 52 -8.93 -2.30 -1.39
CA VAL A 52 -9.34 -1.79 -0.09
C VAL A 52 -9.24 -0.27 -0.08
N SER A 53 -10.34 0.41 0.20
CA SER A 53 -10.35 1.86 0.39
C SER A 53 -9.98 2.21 1.82
N MET A 54 -9.02 3.11 1.98
CA MET A 54 -8.55 3.60 3.28
C MET A 54 -8.62 5.12 3.33
N THR A 55 -9.12 5.64 4.44
CA THR A 55 -9.30 7.08 4.68
C THR A 55 -8.93 7.43 6.11
N PRO A 56 -8.56 8.69 6.42
CA PRO A 56 -8.24 9.11 7.78
C PRO A 56 -9.39 9.00 8.79
N ASP A 57 -10.63 9.13 8.31
CA ASP A 57 -11.88 9.05 9.06
C ASP A 57 -12.47 7.64 9.13
N GLY A 58 -11.93 6.70 8.35
CA GLY A 58 -12.34 5.30 8.30
C GLY A 58 -11.18 4.35 8.66
N THR A 59 -10.99 3.30 7.86
CA THR A 59 -9.85 2.39 8.02
C THR A 59 -8.56 3.13 7.69
N ARG A 60 -7.87 3.59 8.72
CA ARG A 60 -6.63 4.36 8.60
C ARG A 60 -5.37 3.49 8.51
N GLU A 61 -5.44 2.26 9.03
CA GLU A 61 -4.30 1.37 9.14
C GLU A 61 -4.65 -0.07 8.78
N ILE A 62 -3.73 -0.76 8.11
CA ILE A 62 -3.79 -2.20 7.88
C ILE A 62 -2.44 -2.84 8.14
N VAL A 63 -2.45 -4.11 8.56
CA VAL A 63 -1.27 -4.96 8.63
C VAL A 63 -1.58 -6.26 7.91
N VAL A 64 -0.70 -6.66 7.00
CA VAL A 64 -0.91 -7.80 6.10
C VAL A 64 0.32 -8.70 6.10
N ASN A 65 0.09 -10.01 6.20
CA ASN A 65 1.09 -11.03 5.90
C ASN A 65 1.04 -11.35 4.41
N LEU A 66 2.20 -11.44 3.76
CA LEU A 66 2.31 -11.62 2.32
C LEU A 66 2.73 -13.04 1.99
N ALA A 67 2.12 -13.64 0.98
CA ALA A 67 2.69 -14.76 0.26
C ALA A 67 3.86 -14.30 -0.62
N ALA A 68 4.70 -15.22 -1.08
CA ALA A 68 5.90 -14.88 -1.85
C ALA A 68 5.58 -14.21 -3.21
N ALA A 69 4.37 -14.45 -3.75
CA ALA A 69 3.92 -13.88 -5.01
C ALA A 69 3.11 -12.58 -4.84
N ASP A 70 2.74 -12.22 -3.60
CA ASP A 70 1.88 -11.06 -3.36
C ASP A 70 2.66 -9.77 -3.53
N LYS A 71 2.05 -8.78 -4.17
CA LYS A 71 2.55 -7.42 -4.24
C LYS A 71 1.47 -6.48 -3.76
N ILE A 72 1.88 -5.45 -3.04
CA ILE A 72 0.99 -4.41 -2.58
C ILE A 72 1.23 -3.14 -3.35
N TYR A 73 0.15 -2.60 -3.89
CA TYR A 73 0.14 -1.36 -4.63
C TYR A 73 -0.77 -0.35 -3.94
N VAL A 74 -0.37 0.91 -3.97
CA VAL A 74 -1.19 2.02 -3.47
C VAL A 74 -1.41 3.04 -4.56
N ARG A 75 -2.59 3.65 -4.58
CA ARG A 75 -2.87 4.87 -5.32
C ARG A 75 -3.72 5.80 -4.47
N THR A 76 -3.77 7.05 -4.85
CA THR A 76 -4.59 8.07 -4.21
C THR A 76 -5.49 8.76 -5.22
N GLY A 77 -6.62 9.28 -4.74
CA GLY A 77 -7.50 10.10 -5.58
C GLY A 77 -6.84 11.39 -6.09
N LYS A 78 -5.78 11.86 -5.42
CA LYS A 78 -5.03 13.07 -5.80
C LYS A 78 -3.55 12.95 -5.43
N VAL A 79 -2.69 13.61 -6.20
CA VAL A 79 -1.26 13.73 -5.91
C VAL A 79 -1.03 14.48 -4.60
N THR A 80 -0.11 13.98 -3.77
CA THR A 80 0.27 14.57 -2.48
C THR A 80 1.69 14.16 -2.10
N ASP A 81 2.40 14.94 -1.29
CA ASP A 81 3.79 14.66 -0.94
C ASP A 81 3.96 13.35 -0.14
N VAL A 82 2.99 13.03 0.72
CA VAL A 82 2.97 11.80 1.50
C VAL A 82 1.54 11.29 1.60
N ALA A 83 1.26 10.16 0.97
CA ALA A 83 -0.02 9.47 1.07
C ALA A 83 -0.03 8.47 2.22
N VAL A 84 0.99 7.62 2.27
CA VAL A 84 1.10 6.55 3.24
C VAL A 84 2.48 6.48 3.88
N ARG A 85 2.50 6.00 5.12
CA ARG A 85 3.71 5.57 5.83
C ARG A 85 3.49 4.14 6.29
N GLY A 86 4.57 3.45 6.64
CA GLY A 86 4.45 2.07 7.07
C GLY A 86 5.77 1.44 7.45
N PHE A 87 5.70 0.14 7.71
CA PHE A 87 6.86 -0.72 7.92
C PHE A 87 6.77 -1.95 7.02
N ARG A 88 7.92 -2.51 6.66
CA ARG A 88 8.06 -3.78 5.94
C ARG A 88 9.03 -4.66 6.70
N GLU A 89 8.67 -5.93 6.88
CA GLU A 89 9.52 -6.92 7.52
C GLU A 89 10.08 -7.86 6.45
N THR A 90 11.41 -7.95 6.35
CA THR A 90 12.07 -8.87 5.42
C THR A 90 11.57 -10.29 5.64
N ARG A 91 11.28 -11.00 4.54
CA ARG A 91 11.02 -12.43 4.59
C ARG A 91 12.28 -13.17 5.06
N THR A 92 12.10 -14.14 5.95
CA THR A 92 13.14 -15.09 6.38
C THR A 92 13.03 -16.38 5.61
#